data_AF-A0A2G3ALM6-F1
#
_entry.id   AF-A0A2G3ALM6-F1
#
_cell.length_a   1.000
_cell.length_b   1.000
_cell.length_c   1.000
_cell.angle_alpha   90.00
_cell.angle_beta   90.00
_cell.angle_gamma   90.00
#
_symmetry.space_group_name_H-M   'P 1'
#
loop_
_entity.id
_entity.type
_entity.pdbx_description
1 polymer ?
#
loop_
_entity_poly.entity_id
_entity_poly.type
_entity_poly.pdbx_seq_one_letter_code
_entity_poly.pdbx_strand_id
1 'polypeptide(L)'
;MLRSSSPPKARRVSLKECALSYKVILTVSLPEAIEALTKRNPKFAEDGMVGCFGVSQDCEENFKRSISTLTGLNTAVHELSGVGRAIIRNLL
;
A
#
# COMPACT_ATOMS: atom_id res chain seq x y z
N MET A 1 35.34 -10.83 2.62
CA MET A 1 34.57 -11.02 3.87
C MET A 1 33.10 -10.71 3.58
N LEU A 2 32.24 -11.74 3.52
CA LEU A 2 30.80 -11.55 3.35
C LEU A 2 30.22 -11.01 4.67
N ARG A 3 30.03 -9.69 4.74
CA ARG A 3 29.39 -9.06 5.90
C ARG A 3 27.91 -9.38 5.87
N SER A 4 27.53 -10.53 6.43
CA SER A 4 26.15 -10.79 6.85
C SER A 4 25.85 -9.90 8.06
N SER A 5 25.69 -8.61 7.82
CA SER A 5 25.09 -7.71 8.80
C SER A 5 23.59 -7.99 8.76
N SER A 6 23.14 -8.81 9.70
CA SER A 6 21.71 -8.96 10.00
C SER A 6 21.06 -7.57 9.99
N PRO A 7 19.94 -7.36 9.25
CA PRO A 7 19.31 -6.06 9.21
C PRO A 7 18.99 -5.61 10.63
N PRO A 8 19.21 -4.32 10.97
CA PRO A 8 18.93 -3.79 12.30
C PRO A 8 17.53 -4.22 12.75
N LYS A 9 17.36 -4.57 14.04
CA LYS A 9 16.07 -5.03 14.60
C LYS A 9 14.89 -4.15 14.15
N ALA A 10 15.09 -2.83 14.13
CA ALA A 10 14.12 -1.85 13.63
C ALA A 10 13.65 -2.15 12.20
N ARG A 11 14.58 -2.39 11.25
CA ARG A 11 14.23 -2.71 9.86
C ARG A 11 13.41 -4.00 9.75
N ARG A 12 13.74 -5.04 10.52
CA ARG A 12 12.96 -6.30 10.52
C ARG A 12 11.53 -6.07 10.99
N VAL A 13 11.34 -5.25 12.01
CA VAL A 13 10.01 -4.86 12.51
C VAL A 13 9.26 -4.08 11.43
N SER A 14 9.86 -3.05 10.83
CA SER A 14 9.24 -2.26 9.74
C SER A 14 8.82 -3.14 8.56
N LEU A 15 9.67 -4.09 8.14
CA LEU A 15 9.34 -5.03 7.06
C LEU A 15 8.17 -5.96 7.42
N LYS A 16 8.07 -6.38 8.69
CA LYS A 16 6.95 -7.22 9.15
C LYS A 16 5.63 -6.44 9.13
N GLU A 17 5.64 -5.19 9.59
CA GLU A 17 4.47 -4.32 9.52
C GLU A 17 4.07 -4.05 8.06
N CYS A 18 5.04 -3.76 7.19
CA CYS A 18 4.78 -3.62 5.75
C CYS A 18 4.20 -4.88 5.11
N ALA A 19 4.63 -6.07 5.53
CA ALA A 19 4.04 -7.31 5.02
C ALA A 19 2.55 -7.43 5.37
N LEU A 20 2.14 -6.94 6.55
CA LEU A 20 0.72 -6.85 6.93
C LEU A 20 -0.02 -5.80 6.10
N SER A 21 0.58 -4.62 5.92
CA SER A 21 0.07 -3.56 5.04
C SER A 21 -0.20 -4.08 3.61
N TYR A 22 0.79 -4.69 2.98
CA TYR A 22 0.63 -5.23 1.62
C TYR A 22 -0.35 -6.40 1.54
N LYS A 23 -0.48 -7.20 2.62
CA LYS A 23 -1.54 -8.20 2.70
C LYS A 23 -2.92 -7.54 2.62
N VAL A 24 -3.17 -6.47 3.38
CA VAL A 24 -4.44 -5.72 3.32
C VAL A 24 -4.70 -5.20 1.91
N ILE A 25 -3.69 -4.58 1.27
CA ILE A 25 -3.81 -4.07 -0.10
C ILE A 25 -4.22 -5.19 -1.07
N LEU A 26 -3.51 -6.31 -1.04
CA LEU A 26 -3.66 -7.39 -2.02
C LEU A 26 -4.89 -8.29 -1.77
N THR A 27 -5.33 -8.44 -0.52
CA THR A 27 -6.43 -9.37 -0.18
C THR A 27 -7.73 -8.68 0.20
N VAL A 28 -7.73 -7.36 0.40
CA VAL A 28 -8.93 -6.60 0.79
C VAL A 28 -9.15 -5.45 -0.18
N SER A 29 -8.29 -4.44 -0.18
CA SER A 29 -8.55 -3.16 -0.85
C SER A 29 -8.61 -3.26 -2.38
N LEU A 30 -7.66 -3.96 -3.01
CA LEU A 30 -7.69 -4.18 -4.46
C LEU A 30 -8.85 -5.10 -4.89
N PRO A 31 -9.07 -6.28 -4.26
CA PRO A 31 -10.23 -7.10 -4.56
C PRO A 31 -11.57 -6.37 -4.43
N GLU A 32 -11.77 -5.60 -3.35
CA GLU A 32 -12.97 -4.78 -3.15
C GLU A 32 -13.15 -3.80 -4.29
N ALA A 33 -12.10 -3.08 -4.69
CA ALA A 33 -12.20 -2.11 -5.76
C ALA A 33 -12.51 -2.74 -7.13
N ILE A 34 -11.91 -3.90 -7.42
CA ILE A 34 -12.17 -4.65 -8.66
C ILE A 34 -13.61 -5.18 -8.68
N GLU A 35 -14.08 -5.76 -7.57
CA GLU A 35 -15.44 -6.27 -7.46
C GLU A 35 -16.47 -5.14 -7.58
N ALA A 36 -16.22 -4.02 -6.90
CA ALA A 36 -17.05 -2.84 -6.93
C ALA A 36 -17.16 -2.24 -8.34
N LEU A 37 -16.05 -2.13 -9.07
CA LEU A 37 -16.07 -1.71 -10.48
C LEU A 37 -16.85 -2.69 -11.36
N THR A 38 -16.65 -4.00 -11.18
CA THR A 38 -17.34 -5.06 -11.93
C THR A 38 -18.85 -5.00 -11.70
N LYS A 39 -19.26 -4.76 -10.46
CA LYS A 39 -20.67 -4.66 -10.04
C LYS A 39 -21.28 -3.26 -10.24
N ARG A 40 -20.55 -2.33 -10.87
CA ARG A 40 -20.96 -0.94 -11.11
C ARG A 40 -21.34 -0.18 -9.83
N ASN A 41 -20.60 -0.41 -8.75
CA ASN A 41 -20.70 0.35 -7.50
C ASN A 41 -19.39 1.14 -7.24
N PRO A 42 -19.18 2.25 -7.95
CA PRO A 42 -17.90 2.98 -7.92
C PRO A 42 -17.56 3.57 -6.54
N LYS A 43 -18.53 3.71 -5.63
CA LYS A 43 -18.25 4.23 -4.28
C LYS A 43 -17.33 3.32 -3.49
N PHE A 44 -17.59 2.01 -3.48
CA PHE A 44 -16.70 1.04 -2.82
C PHE A 44 -15.35 0.90 -3.54
N ALA A 45 -15.31 1.16 -4.85
CA ALA A 45 -14.05 1.22 -5.57
C ALA A 45 -13.19 2.42 -5.16
N GLU A 46 -13.81 3.58 -4.90
CA GLU A 46 -13.11 4.75 -4.35
C GLU A 46 -12.52 4.42 -2.97
N ASP A 47 -13.30 3.78 -2.10
CA ASP A 47 -12.89 3.42 -0.74
C ASP A 47 -11.72 2.41 -0.76
N GLY A 48 -11.75 1.41 -1.65
CA GLY A 48 -10.63 0.49 -1.86
C GLY A 48 -9.35 1.22 -2.30
N MET A 49 -9.44 2.24 -3.15
CA MET A 49 -8.26 3.05 -3.53
C MET A 49 -7.77 3.95 -2.39
N VAL A 50 -8.66 4.48 -1.56
CA VAL A 50 -8.26 5.19 -0.32
C VAL A 50 -7.51 4.25 0.62
N GLY A 51 -7.95 3.00 0.75
CA GLY A 51 -7.25 1.97 1.50
C GLY A 51 -5.83 1.72 0.98
N CYS A 52 -5.67 1.52 -0.33
CA CYS A 52 -4.35 1.31 -0.93
C CYS A 52 -3.41 2.51 -0.73
N PHE A 53 -3.95 3.72 -0.85
CA PHE A 53 -3.23 4.98 -0.63
C PHE A 53 -2.72 5.10 0.82
N GLY A 54 -3.58 4.89 1.81
CA GLY A 54 -3.23 5.01 3.23
C GLY A 54 -2.25 3.92 3.67
N VAL A 55 -2.53 2.67 3.31
CA VAL A 55 -1.75 1.51 3.77
C VAL A 55 -0.32 1.50 3.19
N SER A 56 -0.13 1.99 1.96
CA SER A 56 1.21 2.16 1.38
C SER A 56 2.00 3.28 2.06
N GLN A 57 1.33 4.37 2.44
CA GLN A 57 1.93 5.44 3.25
C GLN A 57 2.32 4.93 4.64
N ASP A 58 1.44 4.19 5.32
CA ASP A 58 1.72 3.60 6.64
C ASP A 58 2.96 2.70 6.61
N CYS A 59 3.10 1.89 5.55
CA CYS A 59 4.30 1.08 5.36
C CYS A 59 5.58 1.94 5.26
N GLU A 60 5.56 3.03 4.49
CA GLU A 60 6.73 3.92 4.40
C GLU A 60 7.03 4.61 5.74
N GLU A 61 5.99 5.03 6.46
CA GLU A 61 6.13 5.69 7.75
C GLU A 61 6.70 4.77 8.84
N ASN A 62 6.51 3.45 8.73
CA ASN A 62 7.17 2.47 9.60
C ASN A 62 8.70 2.49 9.50
N PHE A 63 9.25 3.02 8.41
CA PHE A 63 10.69 3.20 8.26
C PHE A 63 11.21 4.53 8.80
N LYS A 64 10.42 5.43 9.41
CA LYS A 64 10.94 6.73 9.95
C LYS A 64 12.18 6.62 10.85
N ARG A 65 12.41 5.45 11.48
CA ARG A 65 13.58 5.15 12.33
C ARG A 65 14.64 4.26 11.67
N SER A 66 14.53 3.98 10.36
CA SER A 66 15.47 3.14 9.61
C SER A 66 15.48 3.46 8.10
N ILE A 67 16.37 2.86 7.32
CA ILE A 67 16.35 3.06 5.86
C ILE A 67 15.26 2.17 5.25
N SER A 68 14.29 2.78 4.57
CA SER A 68 13.33 2.08 3.71
C SER A 68 14.02 1.60 2.43
N THR A 69 13.95 0.30 2.16
CA THR A 69 14.32 -0.29 0.88
C THR A 69 13.11 -0.43 -0.06
N LEU A 70 11.95 0.08 0.38
CA LEU A 70 10.66 -0.07 -0.30
C LEU A 70 10.09 1.26 -0.78
N THR A 71 10.76 2.40 -0.52
CA THR A 71 10.26 3.74 -0.86
C THR A 71 9.72 3.83 -2.28
N GLY A 72 10.47 3.35 -3.28
CA GLY A 72 10.00 3.38 -4.68
C GLY A 72 8.68 2.63 -4.90
N LEU A 73 8.51 1.47 -4.25
CA LEU A 73 7.26 0.68 -4.36
C LEU A 73 6.12 1.32 -3.56
N ASN A 74 6.39 1.79 -2.35
CA ASN A 74 5.40 2.47 -1.52
C ASN A 74 4.87 3.73 -2.20
N THR A 75 5.77 4.54 -2.77
CA THR A 75 5.40 5.72 -3.57
C THR A 75 4.59 5.32 -4.80
N ALA A 76 5.00 4.29 -5.55
CA ALA A 76 4.26 3.87 -6.73
C ALA A 76 2.82 3.43 -6.38
N VAL A 77 2.63 2.63 -5.32
CA VAL A 77 1.30 2.22 -4.87
C VAL A 77 0.49 3.42 -4.42
N HIS A 78 1.08 4.32 -3.63
CA HIS A 78 0.41 5.52 -3.15
C HIS A 78 -0.08 6.41 -4.29
N GLU A 79 0.79 6.75 -5.24
CA GLU A 79 0.48 7.63 -6.37
C GLU A 79 -0.53 6.98 -7.33
N LEU A 80 -0.33 5.71 -7.68
CA LEU A 80 -1.27 4.98 -8.55
C LEU A 80 -2.64 4.84 -7.91
N SER A 81 -2.71 4.62 -6.59
CA SER A 81 -3.98 4.61 -5.87
C SER A 81 -4.67 5.98 -5.89
N GLY A 82 -3.89 7.06 -5.76
CA GLY A 82 -4.40 8.42 -5.89
C GLY A 82 -4.99 8.71 -7.28
N VAL A 83 -4.29 8.31 -8.34
CA VAL A 83 -4.76 8.42 -9.73
C VAL A 83 -5.99 7.53 -9.95
N GLY A 84 -5.96 6.28 -9.51
CA GLY A 84 -7.08 5.34 -9.61
C GLY A 84 -8.33 5.88 -8.93
N ARG A 85 -8.19 6.46 -7.74
CA ARG A 85 -9.26 7.15 -7.02
C ARG A 85 -9.84 8.31 -7.83
N ALA A 86 -8.98 9.15 -8.41
CA ALA A 86 -9.42 10.28 -9.23
C ALA A 86 -10.19 9.83 -10.47
N ILE A 87 -9.78 8.74 -11.13
CA ILE A 87 -10.50 8.14 -12.25
C ILE A 87 -11.88 7.65 -11.80
N ILE A 88 -11.94 6.85 -10.73
CA ILE A 88 -13.18 6.29 -10.19
C ILE A 88 -14.19 7.38 -9.79
N ARG A 89 -13.72 8.54 -9.30
CA ARG A 89 -14.59 9.68 -8.97
C ARG A 89 -15.37 10.25 -10.16
N ASN A 90 -14.95 10.00 -11.40
CA ASN A 90 -15.74 10.38 -12.58
C ASN A 90 -16.97 9.48 -12.80
N LEU A 91 -17.07 8.37 -12.07
CA LEU A 91 -18.16 7.40 -12.17
C LEU A 91 -19.19 7.56 -11.04
N LEU A 92 -18.96 8.47 -10.08
CA LEU A 92 -19.80 8.72 -8.91
C LEU A 92 -20.97 9.66 -9.22
#